data_AF-A0A7X2D6R3-F1
#
_entry.id   AF-A0A7X2D6R3-F1
#
_cell.length_a   1.000
_cell.length_b   1.000
_cell.length_c   1.000
_cell.angle_alpha   90.00
_cell.angle_beta   90.00
_cell.angle_gamma   90.00
#
_symmetry.space_group_name_H-M   'P 1'
#
loop_
_entity.id
_entity.type
_entity.pdbx_description
1 polymer ?
#
loop_
_entity_poly.entity_id
_entity_poly.type
_entity_poly.pdbx_seq_one_letter_code
_entity_poly.pdbx_strand_id
1 'polypeptide(L)' 'MNISNLPQEISILREERLKIENRLIGAKEMLACSLILRKVICGNPNCRCQEGKLHGPYPFKFKGLSRP' A
#
# COMPACT_ATOMS: atom_id res chain seq x y z
N MET A 1 34.62 -12.28 7.20
CA MET A 1 33.32 -11.96 7.80
C MET A 1 33.35 -12.50 9.22
N ASN A 2 33.25 -11.65 10.24
CA ASN A 2 33.44 -12.05 11.64
C ASN A 2 32.08 -12.39 12.25
N ILE A 3 31.76 -13.68 12.36
CA ILE A 3 30.43 -14.21 12.72
C ILE A 3 29.97 -13.71 14.10
N SER A 4 30.91 -13.41 14.99
CA SER A 4 30.64 -12.91 16.35
C SER A 4 29.95 -11.54 16.39
N ASN A 5 30.07 -10.74 15.32
CA ASN A 5 29.49 -9.38 15.26
C ASN A 5 28.10 -9.34 14.63
N LEU A 6 27.66 -10.43 13.99
CA LEU A 6 26.37 -10.50 13.31
C LEU A 6 25.17 -10.16 14.21
N PRO A 7 25.09 -10.59 15.49
CA PRO A 7 23.97 -10.22 16.35
C PRO A 7 23.88 -8.70 16.59
N GLN A 8 25.04 -8.05 16.73
CA GLN A 8 25.13 -6.60 16.93
C GLN A 8 24.67 -5.85 15.69
N GLU A 9 25.15 -6.27 14.51
CA GLU A 9 24.76 -5.71 13.22
C GLU A 9 23.24 -5.89 12.97
N ILE A 10 22.69 -7.06 13.26
CA ILE A 10 21.24 -7.30 13.16
C ILE A 10 20.46 -6.37 14.09
N SER A 11 20.94 -6.15 15.31
CA SER A 11 20.30 -5.24 16.27
C SER A 11 20.27 -3.80 15.75
N ILE A 12 21.40 -3.31 15.24
CA ILE A 12 21.52 -1.96 14.67
C ILE A 12 20.55 -1.79 13.48
N LEU A 13 20.54 -2.74 12.55
CA LEU A 13 19.64 -2.70 11.37
C LEU A 13 18.16 -2.72 11.77
N ARG A 14 17.80 -3.46 12.83
CA ARG A 14 16.42 -3.48 13.35
C ARG A 14 16.02 -2.14 13.94
N GLU A 15 16.90 -1.48 14.68
CA GLU A 15 16.65 -0.14 15.21
C GLU A 15 16.52 0.91 14.10
N GLU A 16 17.40 0.86 13.10
CA GLU A 16 17.34 1.77 11.96
C GLU A 16 16.04 1.61 11.17
N ARG A 17 15.64 0.36 10.92
CA ARG A 17 14.35 0.04 10.29
C ARG A 17 13.19 0.63 11.08
N LEU A 18 13.16 0.43 12.40
CA LEU A 18 12.08 0.96 13.25
C LEU A 18 12.01 2.49 13.21
N LYS A 19 13.16 3.18 13.22
CA LYS A 19 13.21 4.65 13.10
C LYS A 19 12.62 5.13 11.77
N ILE A 20 12.97 4.46 10.67
CA ILE A 20 12.46 4.79 9.34
C ILE A 20 10.96 4.50 9.24
N GLU A 21 10.52 3.33 9.70
CA GLU A 21 9.09 2.96 9.73
C GLU A 21 8.28 3.98 10.51
N ASN A 22 8.70 4.35 11.72
CA ASN A 22 8.01 5.36 12.53
C ASN A 22 7.97 6.73 11.86
N ARG A 23 9.04 7.14 11.17
CA ARG A 23 9.06 8.41 10.42
C ARG A 23 8.07 8.40 9.25
N LEU A 24 7.97 7.28 8.53
CA LEU A 24 7.10 7.15 7.36
C LEU A 24 5.63 6.96 7.75
N ILE A 25 5.37 6.15 8.76
CA ILE A 25 4.04 5.79 9.24
C ILE A 25 3.45 6.90 10.12
N GLY A 26 4.24 7.47 11.03
CA GLY A 26 3.78 8.48 11.98
C GLY A 26 3.49 9.86 11.36
N ALA A 27 3.77 10.06 10.07
CA ALA A 27 3.58 11.34 9.42
C ALA A 27 2.10 11.73 9.20
N LYS A 28 1.17 10.77 9.17
CA LYS A 28 -0.27 11.02 8.93
C LYS A 28 -1.16 9.93 9.53
N GLU A 29 -2.44 10.25 9.77
CA GLU A 29 -3.47 9.26 10.11
C GLU A 29 -3.51 8.14 9.05
N MET A 30 -3.13 6.92 9.44
CA MET A 30 -3.24 5.77 8.56
C MET A 30 -4.70 5.36 8.45
N LEU A 31 -5.25 5.48 7.23
CA LEU A 31 -6.57 4.92 6.95
C LEU A 31 -6.49 3.39 6.99
N ALA A 32 -7.20 2.77 7.95
CA ALA A 32 -7.41 1.32 7.99
C ALA A 32 -8.32 0.89 6.82
N CYS A 33 -7.73 0.78 5.63
CA CYS A 33 -8.40 0.32 4.43
C CYS A 33 -7.45 -0.50 3.56
N SER A 34 -8.00 -1.49 2.85
CA SER A 34 -7.28 -2.17 1.79
C SER A 34 -7.22 -1.25 0.56
N LEU A 35 -6.07 -1.17 -0.10
CA LEU A 35 -5.99 -0.58 -1.43
C LEU A 35 -6.28 -1.67 -2.45
N ILE A 36 -7.32 -1.49 -3.26
CA ILE A 36 -7.66 -2.42 -4.35
C ILE A 36 -7.53 -1.73 -5.69
N LEU A 37 -7.11 -2.49 -6.70
CA LEU A 37 -7.02 -2.01 -8.07
C LEU A 37 -8.31 -2.32 -8.81
N ARG A 38 -8.97 -1.30 -9.37
CA ARG A 38 -10.21 -1.48 -10.15
C ARG A 38 -10.08 -0.88 -11.54
N LYS A 39 -10.67 -1.57 -12.52
CA LYS A 39 -10.95 -0.99 -13.83
C LYS A 39 -12.29 -0.26 -13.79
N VAL A 40 -12.43 0.81 -14.58
CA VAL A 40 -13.61 1.70 -14.53
C VAL A 40 -14.15 2.03 -15.92
N ILE A 41 -15.43 2.36 -15.97
CA ILE A 41 -16.10 2.98 -17.11
C ILE A 41 -16.06 4.50 -16.90
N CYS A 42 -15.79 5.27 -17.94
CA CYS A 42 -15.80 6.74 -17.87
C CYS A 42 -17.19 7.32 -18.24
N GLY A 43 -17.38 8.61 -18.00
CA GLY A 43 -18.66 9.29 -18.27
C GLY A 43 -18.93 9.60 -19.76
N ASN A 44 -17.99 9.34 -20.67
CA ASN A 44 -18.20 9.58 -22.10
C ASN A 44 -19.01 8.40 -22.70
N PRO A 45 -20.22 8.64 -23.23
CA PRO A 45 -21.07 7.58 -23.81
C PRO A 45 -20.45 6.93 -25.05
N ASN A 46 -19.56 7.63 -25.76
CA ASN A 46 -18.91 7.13 -26.97
C ASN A 46 -17.53 6.50 -26.70
N CYS A 47 -17.15 6.30 -25.43
CA CYS A 47 -15.87 5.68 -25.12
C CYS A 47 -15.95 4.15 -25.26
N ARG A 48 -14.86 3.56 -25.79
CA ARG A 48 -14.68 2.09 -25.89
C ARG A 48 -14.78 1.35 -24.56
N CYS A 49 -14.67 2.05 -23.42
CA CYS A 49 -14.92 1.44 -22.12
C CYS A 49 -16.37 0.99 -21.93
N GLN A 50 -17.34 1.60 -22.64
CA GLN A 50 -18.74 1.17 -22.65
C GLN A 50 -18.92 -0.18 -23.36
N GLU A 51 -18.01 -0.52 -24.28
CA GLU A 51 -17.96 -1.80 -25.00
C GLU A 51 -17.09 -2.84 -24.26
N GLY A 52 -16.72 -2.58 -23.00
CA GLY A 52 -15.93 -3.50 -22.17
C GLY A 52 -14.42 -3.26 -22.20
N LYS A 53 -13.89 -2.30 -22.97
CA LYS A 53 -12.47 -1.91 -22.93
C LYS A 53 -12.21 -0.92 -21.78
N LEU A 54 -12.37 -1.40 -20.55
CA LEU A 54 -12.34 -0.59 -19.33
C LEU A 54 -11.00 0.15 -19.13
N HIS A 55 -11.07 1.31 -18.46
CA HIS A 55 -9.90 2.10 -18.07
C HIS A 55 -9.24 1.59 -16.79
N GLY A 56 -7.99 1.97 -16.57
CA GLY A 56 -7.22 1.60 -15.38
C GLY A 56 -6.30 0.41 -15.60
N PRO A 57 -5.91 -0.31 -14.54
CA PRO A 57 -6.46 -0.23 -13.19
C PRO A 57 -6.07 1.04 -12.41
N TYR A 58 -6.99 1.56 -11.61
CA TYR A 58 -6.77 2.67 -10.67
C TYR A 58 -6.86 2.20 -9.22
N PRO A 59 -6.12 2.83 -8.29
CA PRO A 59 -6.20 2.53 -6.87
C PRO A 59 -7.49 3.07 -6.24
N PHE A 60 -8.21 2.20 -5.54
CA PHE A 60 -9.41 2.51 -4.76
C PHE A 60 -9.22 2.09 -3.32
N LYS A 61 -9.74 2.91 -2.39
CA LYS A 61 -9.82 2.57 -0.97
C LYS A 61 -11.00 1.61 -0.77
N PHE A 62 -10.74 0.45 -0.18
CA PHE A 62 -11.75 -0.52 0.22
C PHE A 62 -11.72 -0.65 1.74
N LYS A 63 -12.76 -0.17 2.41
CA LYS A 63 -13.02 -0.55 3.80
C LYS A 63 -13.74 -1.89 3.74
N GLY A 64 -13.04 -2.98 4.10
CA GLY A 64 -13.71 -4.26 4.33
C GLY A 64 -14.80 -4.06 5.37
N LEU A 65 -15.97 -4.67 5.17
CA LEU A 65 -17.02 -4.73 6.19
C LEU A 65 -16.35 -5.19 7.49
N SER A 66 -16.45 -4.36 8.53
CA SER A 66 -16.14 -4.75 9.90
C SER A 66 -16.86 -6.08 10.14
N ARG A 67 -16.09 -7.16 10.37
CA ARG A 67 -16.69 -8.41 10.81
C ARG A 67 -17.50 -8.10 12.09
N PRO A 68 -18.76 -8.57 12.18
CA PRO A 68 -19.59 -8.37 13.37
C PRO A 68 -18.94 -8.97 14.62
#